data_AF-U2AEB5-F1
#
_entry.id   AF-U2AEB5-F1
#
_cell.length_a   1.000
_cell.length_b   1.000
_cell.length_c   1.000
_cell.angle_alpha   90.00
_cell.angle_beta   90.00
_cell.angle_gamma   90.00
#
_symmetry.space_group_name_H-M   'P 1'
#
loop_
_entity.id
_entity.type
_entity.pdbx_description
1 polymer ?
#
loop_
_entity_poly.entity_id
_entity_poly.type
_entity_poly.pdbx_seq_one_letter_code
_entity_poly.pdbx_strand_id
1 'polypeptide(L)'
;MCYNRFRYYHPETGRYISEDPIEFLSGEPNFFAYVSDTNAWVDLLGLDKVVPVDVILFGSRNEPKPVREGKDIKVEEDGIVKSQKNKEKKTGKSAFSFPLENAPLTGHYHTIKAGTELPNGLEIINDGEPFGEHSKGHYTIYPTEDMLFEEFQKRVSSIETEYGGKKSYK
;
A
#
# COMPACT_ATOMS: atom_id res chain seq x y z
N MET A 1 -23.41 26.08 -6.05
CA MET A 1 -22.62 26.53 -7.20
C MET A 1 -21.15 26.33 -6.86
N CYS A 2 -20.46 25.43 -7.57
CA CYS A 2 -19.02 25.23 -7.40
C CYS A 2 -18.31 25.87 -8.61
N TYR A 3 -17.36 26.75 -8.35
CA TYR A 3 -16.66 27.53 -9.36
C TYR A 3 -15.28 26.91 -9.60
N ASN A 4 -15.03 26.41 -10.81
CA ASN A 4 -13.72 26.01 -11.27
C ASN A 4 -13.40 26.84 -12.51
N ARG A 5 -12.23 27.48 -12.53
CA ARG A 5 -11.96 28.74 -13.26
C ARG A 5 -11.99 28.65 -14.79
N PHE A 6 -12.39 27.52 -15.39
CA PHE A 6 -12.57 27.40 -16.85
C PHE A 6 -13.77 26.57 -17.35
N ARG A 7 -14.68 26.03 -16.51
CA ARG A 7 -15.88 25.33 -17.03
C ARG A 7 -17.09 25.48 -16.10
N TYR A 8 -18.22 25.90 -16.66
CA TYR A 8 -19.51 26.01 -15.97
C TYR A 8 -20.21 24.66 -15.93
N TYR A 9 -20.71 24.28 -14.75
CA TYR A 9 -21.40 23.00 -14.51
C TYR A 9 -22.88 23.24 -14.20
N HIS A 10 -23.79 22.50 -14.85
CA HIS A 10 -25.23 22.51 -14.54
C HIS A 10 -25.56 21.26 -13.70
N PRO A 11 -25.93 21.41 -12.42
CA PRO A 11 -25.97 20.29 -11.47
C PRO A 11 -27.17 19.33 -11.63
N GLU A 12 -28.22 19.68 -12.38
CA GLU A 12 -29.42 18.83 -12.50
C GLU A 12 -29.30 17.67 -13.50
N THR A 13 -28.41 17.75 -14.49
CA THR A 13 -28.35 16.78 -15.61
C THR A 13 -27.01 16.04 -15.75
N GLY A 14 -26.01 16.38 -14.92
CA GLY A 14 -24.75 15.63 -14.86
C GLY A 14 -23.94 15.61 -16.16
N ARG A 15 -24.06 16.63 -17.02
CA ARG A 15 -23.33 16.72 -18.30
C ARG A 15 -22.64 18.07 -18.48
N TYR A 16 -21.45 18.03 -19.06
CA TYR A 16 -20.74 19.23 -19.55
C TYR A 16 -21.34 19.67 -20.90
N ILE A 17 -21.42 20.99 -21.13
CA ILE A 17 -22.09 21.61 -22.29
C ILE A 17 -21.05 22.16 -23.31
N SER A 18 -19.82 21.65 -23.33
CA SER A 18 -18.79 22.10 -24.28
C SER A 18 -18.04 20.92 -24.89
N GLU A 19 -17.86 20.98 -26.20
CA GLU A 19 -17.21 19.98 -27.08
C GLU A 19 -15.68 20.00 -26.92
N ASP A 20 -15.04 18.82 -26.86
CA ASP A 20 -13.58 18.67 -26.75
C ASP A 20 -12.89 18.77 -28.12
N PRO A 21 -11.82 19.59 -28.29
CA PRO A 21 -11.17 19.80 -29.59
C PRO A 21 -9.95 18.88 -29.81
N ILE A 22 -10.10 17.57 -29.65
CA ILE A 22 -9.12 16.59 -30.18
C ILE A 22 -9.89 15.52 -30.94
N GLU A 23 -9.92 15.70 -32.26
CA GLU A 23 -10.49 14.75 -33.20
C GLU A 23 -9.58 13.53 -33.43
N PHE A 24 -10.22 12.39 -33.69
CA PHE A 24 -9.80 11.30 -34.58
C PHE A 24 -8.42 10.63 -34.45
N LEU A 25 -7.75 10.66 -33.28
CA LEU A 25 -6.58 9.80 -33.02
C LEU A 25 -6.88 8.56 -32.13
N SER A 26 -8.12 8.36 -31.69
CA SER A 26 -8.44 7.33 -30.69
C SER A 26 -8.87 5.96 -31.26
N GLY A 27 -8.99 5.78 -32.57
CA GLY A 27 -9.23 4.45 -33.17
C GLY A 27 -10.54 3.73 -32.80
N GLU A 28 -11.46 4.39 -32.08
CA GLU A 28 -12.73 3.81 -31.62
C GLU A 28 -13.92 4.57 -32.26
N PRO A 29 -14.90 3.90 -32.88
CA PRO A 29 -15.97 4.55 -33.66
C PRO A 29 -17.15 5.07 -32.83
N ASN A 30 -16.98 5.26 -31.52
CA ASN A 30 -18.11 5.53 -30.62
C ASN A 30 -17.94 6.85 -29.85
N PHE A 31 -18.51 7.94 -30.40
CA PHE A 31 -18.48 9.29 -29.83
C PHE A 31 -19.25 9.45 -28.51
N PHE A 32 -19.94 8.41 -28.05
CA PHE A 32 -20.64 8.37 -26.76
C PHE A 32 -20.17 7.22 -25.85
N ALA A 33 -19.06 6.55 -26.19
CA ALA A 33 -18.52 5.52 -25.33
C ALA A 33 -18.02 6.14 -24.03
N TYR A 34 -18.78 5.88 -22.96
CA TYR A 34 -18.34 6.08 -21.60
C TYR A 34 -17.07 5.25 -21.40
N VAL A 35 -16.01 5.90 -20.90
CA VAL A 35 -14.75 5.24 -20.55
C VAL A 35 -15.09 4.01 -19.71
N SER A 36 -14.67 2.84 -20.19
CA SER A 36 -14.76 1.58 -19.45
C SER A 36 -14.21 1.81 -18.05
N ASP A 37 -15.09 1.73 -17.06
CA ASP A 37 -14.85 1.87 -15.61
C ASP A 37 -13.42 2.26 -15.23
N THR A 38 -13.15 3.58 -15.19
CA THR A 38 -12.04 4.13 -14.41
C THR A 38 -12.41 4.20 -12.92
N ASN A 39 -13.06 3.14 -12.41
CA ASN A 39 -13.04 2.80 -10.99
C ASN A 39 -11.78 2.00 -10.63
N ALA A 40 -10.72 2.08 -11.45
CA ALA A 40 -9.37 1.79 -11.00
C ALA A 40 -8.88 2.98 -10.17
N TRP A 41 -9.45 3.09 -8.96
CA TRP A 41 -8.98 3.85 -7.80
C TRP A 41 -8.06 5.02 -8.14
N VAL A 42 -8.64 6.21 -8.26
CA VAL A 42 -7.89 7.46 -8.09
C VAL A 42 -7.39 7.47 -6.65
N ASP A 43 -6.12 7.12 -6.47
CA ASP A 43 -5.39 7.34 -5.22
C ASP A 43 -5.21 8.85 -5.02
N LEU A 44 -6.22 9.48 -4.40
CA LEU A 44 -6.20 10.89 -4.01
C LEU A 44 -5.16 11.18 -2.91
N LEU A 45 -4.49 10.15 -2.36
CA LEU A 45 -3.47 10.25 -1.32
C LEU A 45 -2.18 9.51 -1.76
N GLY A 46 -1.76 9.72 -3.01
CA GLY A 46 -0.50 9.20 -3.59
C GLY A 46 0.81 9.67 -2.93
N LEU A 47 0.72 10.11 -1.68
CA LEU A 47 1.73 10.29 -0.66
C LEU A 47 0.94 10.06 0.63
N ASP A 48 1.30 9.15 1.51
CA ASP A 48 2.22 9.53 2.57
C ASP A 48 2.51 8.33 3.46
N LYS A 49 3.52 8.54 4.28
CA LYS A 49 4.12 7.71 5.31
C LYS A 49 3.11 7.17 6.35
N VAL A 50 1.88 6.80 6.00
CA VAL A 50 0.84 6.38 6.94
C VAL A 50 0.31 5.02 6.56
N VAL A 51 -0.06 4.25 7.58
CA VAL A 51 -0.66 2.93 7.39
C VAL A 51 -2.12 3.11 6.94
N PRO A 52 -2.56 2.55 5.79
CA PRO A 52 -3.87 2.84 5.21
C PRO A 52 -5.03 2.12 5.93
N VAL A 53 -4.76 0.96 6.54
CA VAL A 53 -5.73 0.12 7.24
C VAL A 53 -5.08 -0.50 8.46
N ASP A 54 -5.86 -0.99 9.43
CA ASP A 54 -5.29 -1.77 10.53
C ASP A 54 -4.54 -2.99 9.96
N VAL A 55 -3.22 -3.04 10.19
CA VAL A 55 -2.37 -4.14 9.72
C VAL A 55 -1.79 -4.92 10.88
N ILE A 56 -1.49 -6.19 10.62
CA ILE A 56 -1.14 -7.19 11.60
C ILE A 56 0.26 -7.72 11.29
N LEU A 57 1.14 -7.66 12.28
CA LEU A 57 2.48 -8.22 12.26
C LEU A 57 2.54 -9.45 13.16
N PHE A 58 2.96 -10.58 12.62
CA PHE A 58 3.20 -11.79 13.42
C PHE A 58 4.57 -11.75 14.11
N GLY A 59 4.63 -12.30 15.32
CA GLY A 59 5.83 -12.25 16.16
C GLY A 59 5.76 -13.12 17.41
N SER A 60 6.52 -12.68 18.40
CA SER A 60 6.49 -13.20 19.76
C SER A 60 5.42 -12.47 20.59
N ARG A 61 5.25 -12.86 21.86
CA ARG A 61 4.33 -12.19 22.78
C ARG A 61 4.72 -10.72 23.04
N ASN A 62 6.02 -10.40 22.98
CA ASN A 62 6.52 -9.07 23.37
C ASN A 62 6.78 -8.18 22.16
N GLU A 63 7.15 -8.76 21.02
CA GLU A 63 7.57 -7.99 19.85
C GLU A 63 7.19 -8.68 18.53
N PRO A 64 6.95 -7.90 17.46
CA PRO A 64 6.87 -8.42 16.10
C PRO A 64 8.15 -9.17 15.72
N LYS A 65 8.02 -10.15 14.81
CA LYS A 65 9.19 -10.89 14.32
C LYS A 65 10.17 -9.93 13.62
N PRO A 66 11.49 -10.02 13.84
CA PRO A 66 12.45 -9.19 13.10
C PRO A 66 12.43 -9.55 11.61
N VAL A 67 12.86 -8.60 10.77
CA VAL A 67 13.11 -8.83 9.34
C VAL A 67 14.30 -9.78 9.19
N ARG A 68 14.23 -10.72 8.25
CA ARG A 68 15.31 -11.66 7.96
C ARG A 68 16.02 -11.32 6.66
N GLU A 69 17.34 -11.16 6.74
CA GLU A 69 18.21 -11.02 5.58
C GLU A 69 18.11 -12.21 4.62
N GLY A 70 18.12 -11.94 3.32
CA GLY A 70 18.08 -12.96 2.26
C GLY A 70 16.74 -13.66 2.08
N LYS A 71 15.83 -13.57 3.06
CA LYS A 71 14.48 -14.13 3.00
C LYS A 71 13.40 -13.07 2.80
N ASP A 72 13.34 -12.10 3.71
CA ASP A 72 12.30 -11.07 3.70
C ASP A 72 12.76 -9.88 2.84
N ILE A 73 14.07 -9.61 2.81
CA ILE A 73 14.68 -8.56 1.99
C ILE A 73 16.06 -8.98 1.48
N LYS A 74 16.39 -8.57 0.25
CA LYS A 74 17.74 -8.74 -0.29
C LYS A 74 18.65 -7.64 0.25
N VAL A 75 19.81 -8.05 0.75
CA VAL A 75 20.89 -7.18 1.21
C VAL A 75 22.06 -7.37 0.25
N GLU A 76 22.64 -6.27 -0.23
CA GLU A 76 23.81 -6.28 -1.09
C GLU A 76 25.09 -6.62 -0.30
N GLU A 77 26.21 -6.88 -0.98
CA GLU A 77 27.48 -7.28 -0.33
C GLU A 77 28.04 -6.26 0.66
N ASP A 78 27.66 -4.99 0.51
CA ASP A 78 28.03 -3.88 1.39
C ASP A 78 27.12 -3.74 2.63
N GLY A 79 26.15 -4.64 2.81
CA GLY A 79 25.17 -4.57 3.90
C GLY A 79 24.05 -3.56 3.66
N ILE A 80 23.97 -2.99 2.45
CA ILE A 80 22.96 -2.01 2.08
C ILE A 80 21.73 -2.69 1.51
N VAL A 81 20.58 -2.17 1.92
CA VAL A 81 19.29 -2.47 1.33
C VAL A 81 18.93 -1.34 0.38
N LYS A 82 18.71 -1.67 -0.90
CA LYS A 82 18.34 -0.69 -1.94
C LYS A 82 16.89 -0.23 -1.82
N SER A 83 16.65 1.02 -2.24
CA SER A 83 15.31 1.55 -2.41
C SER A 83 14.49 0.68 -3.38
N GLN A 84 13.27 0.36 -2.98
CA GLN A 84 12.35 -0.44 -3.80
C GLN A 84 11.17 0.38 -4.34
N LYS A 85 11.27 1.71 -4.30
CA LYS A 85 10.19 2.62 -4.74
C LYS A 85 9.79 2.40 -6.20
N ASN A 86 10.77 2.19 -7.09
CA ASN A 86 10.56 1.99 -8.53
C ASN A 86 10.52 0.51 -8.94
N LYS A 87 10.46 -0.41 -7.98
CA LYS A 87 10.52 -1.84 -8.26
C LYS A 87 9.11 -2.40 -8.38
N GLU A 88 8.87 -3.20 -9.43
CA GLU A 88 7.58 -3.86 -9.66
C GLU A 88 7.18 -4.78 -8.49
N LYS A 89 8.14 -5.52 -7.94
CA LYS A 89 7.96 -6.41 -6.78
C LYS A 89 8.75 -5.90 -5.59
N LYS A 90 8.04 -5.41 -4.58
CA LYS A 90 8.59 -4.90 -3.32
C LYS A 90 8.73 -6.04 -2.33
N THR A 91 9.88 -6.10 -1.66
CA THR A 91 10.19 -7.11 -0.64
C THR A 91 10.49 -6.42 0.67
N GLY A 92 10.06 -7.00 1.79
CA GLY A 92 10.38 -6.45 3.10
C GLY A 92 9.58 -7.14 4.19
N LYS A 93 9.11 -6.35 5.15
CA LYS A 93 8.37 -6.87 6.29
C LYS A 93 6.93 -7.17 5.88
N SER A 94 6.58 -8.46 5.87
CA SER A 94 5.20 -8.92 5.66
C SER A 94 4.28 -8.49 6.80
N ALA A 95 3.13 -7.96 6.40
CA ALA A 95 2.02 -7.54 7.23
C ALA A 95 0.70 -8.02 6.59
N PHE A 96 -0.38 -8.06 7.36
CA PHE A 96 -1.69 -8.49 6.88
C PHE A 96 -2.78 -7.55 7.35
N SER A 97 -3.73 -7.18 6.50
CA SER A 97 -4.90 -6.41 6.93
C SER A 97 -5.74 -7.15 7.97
N PHE A 98 -6.30 -6.41 8.91
CA PHE A 98 -7.42 -6.85 9.72
C PHE A 98 -8.68 -6.98 8.84
N PRO A 99 -9.60 -7.96 9.07
CA PRO A 99 -9.65 -8.94 10.16
C PRO A 99 -8.60 -10.06 10.10
N LEU A 100 -8.33 -10.70 11.25
CA LEU A 100 -7.38 -11.81 11.40
C LEU A 100 -7.58 -12.96 10.39
N GLU A 101 -8.78 -13.13 9.85
CA GLU A 101 -9.11 -14.13 8.83
C GLU A 101 -8.32 -13.95 7.54
N ASN A 102 -7.94 -12.71 7.20
CA ASN A 102 -7.11 -12.42 6.02
C ASN A 102 -5.67 -12.90 6.17
N ALA A 103 -5.18 -13.07 7.41
CA ALA A 103 -3.85 -13.58 7.66
C ALA A 103 -3.82 -15.11 7.61
N PRO A 104 -3.08 -15.78 6.72
CA PRO A 104 -2.97 -17.23 6.69
C PRO A 104 -2.13 -17.80 7.86
N LEU A 105 -1.47 -16.93 8.63
CA LEU A 105 -0.59 -17.31 9.73
C LEU A 105 -1.34 -17.46 11.05
N THR A 106 -0.74 -18.22 11.97
CA THR A 106 -1.16 -18.33 13.38
C THR A 106 0.01 -17.97 14.31
N GLY A 107 -0.31 -17.65 15.56
CA GLY A 107 0.66 -17.24 16.56
C GLY A 107 0.32 -15.88 17.19
N HIS A 108 1.30 -15.34 17.91
CA HIS A 108 1.19 -14.02 18.51
C HIS A 108 1.23 -12.94 17.43
N TYR A 109 0.36 -11.94 17.58
CA TYR A 109 0.26 -10.87 16.61
C TYR A 109 0.18 -9.50 17.28
N HIS A 110 0.68 -8.52 16.56
CA HIS A 110 0.68 -7.11 16.92
C HIS A 110 -0.03 -6.34 15.83
N THR A 111 -0.74 -5.28 16.18
CA THR A 111 -1.54 -4.48 15.26
C THR A 111 -0.93 -3.10 15.17
N ILE A 112 -0.78 -2.60 13.94
CA ILE A 112 -0.50 -1.19 13.66
C ILE A 112 -1.81 -0.56 13.22
N LYS A 113 -2.18 0.55 13.85
CA LYS A 113 -3.44 1.23 13.57
C LYS A 113 -3.39 1.94 12.21
N ALA A 114 -4.54 1.99 11.53
CA ALA A 114 -4.72 2.87 10.39
C ALA A 114 -4.42 4.32 10.82
N GLY A 115 -3.66 5.03 9.98
CA GLY A 115 -3.19 6.39 10.25
C GLY A 115 -1.89 6.49 11.03
N THR A 116 -1.30 5.39 11.51
CA THR A 116 0.03 5.43 12.15
C THR A 116 1.09 5.87 11.13
N GLU A 117 1.86 6.89 11.49
CA GLU A 117 2.99 7.37 10.69
C GLU A 117 4.17 6.37 10.74
N LEU A 118 4.60 5.94 9.57
CA LEU A 118 5.80 5.16 9.34
C LEU A 118 7.04 6.06 9.40
N PRO A 119 8.14 5.57 9.99
CA PRO A 119 9.42 6.26 9.95
C PRO A 119 9.86 6.62 8.53
N ASN A 120 10.59 7.73 8.40
CA ASN A 120 11.13 8.16 7.12
C ASN A 120 11.93 7.03 6.44
N GLY A 121 11.82 6.93 5.12
CA GLY A 121 12.46 5.87 4.34
C GLY A 121 11.74 4.53 4.36
N LEU A 122 10.55 4.44 4.99
CA LEU A 122 9.66 3.27 4.92
C LEU A 122 8.32 3.65 4.27
N GLU A 123 7.83 2.77 3.42
CA GLU A 123 6.47 2.81 2.88
C GLU A 123 5.81 1.44 3.04
N ILE A 124 4.48 1.40 2.98
CA ILE A 124 3.69 0.17 3.00
C ILE A 124 2.85 0.09 1.72
N ILE A 125 2.80 -1.09 1.12
CA ILE A 125 1.95 -1.35 -0.05
C ILE A 125 1.08 -2.58 0.19
N ASN A 126 -0.13 -2.58 -0.37
CA ASN A 126 -0.95 -3.77 -0.51
C ASN A 126 -0.51 -4.55 -1.75
N ASP A 127 0.08 -5.73 -1.55
CA ASP A 127 0.56 -6.66 -2.57
C ASP A 127 -0.18 -8.01 -2.51
N GLY A 128 -1.34 -8.04 -1.85
CA GLY A 128 -2.26 -9.18 -1.84
C GLY A 128 -3.21 -9.21 -3.04
N GLU A 129 -3.82 -10.36 -3.29
CA GLU A 129 -4.86 -10.52 -4.32
C GLU A 129 -6.02 -9.51 -4.15
N PRO A 130 -6.56 -8.94 -5.26
CA PRO A 130 -6.26 -9.28 -6.66
C PRO A 130 -5.04 -8.53 -7.25
N PHE A 131 -4.34 -7.72 -6.46
CA PHE A 131 -3.32 -6.77 -6.95
C PHE A 131 -1.89 -7.31 -6.90
N GLY A 132 -1.67 -8.47 -6.30
CA GLY A 132 -0.36 -9.13 -6.24
C GLY A 132 -0.44 -10.65 -6.06
N GLU A 133 0.73 -11.28 -5.97
CA GLU A 133 0.89 -12.74 -5.89
C GLU A 133 0.69 -13.30 -4.47
N HIS A 134 0.45 -12.44 -3.48
CA HIS A 134 0.25 -12.84 -2.09
C HIS A 134 -1.23 -13.03 -1.73
N SER A 135 -1.48 -13.72 -0.62
CA SER A 135 -2.83 -13.91 -0.09
C SER A 135 -3.59 -12.59 0.05
N LYS A 136 -4.89 -12.60 -0.18
CA LYS A 136 -5.77 -11.43 -0.05
C LYS A 136 -5.46 -10.64 1.23
N GLY A 137 -5.22 -9.35 1.07
CA GLY A 137 -4.94 -8.45 2.19
C GLY A 137 -3.53 -8.59 2.78
N HIS A 138 -2.56 -9.14 2.04
CA HIS A 138 -1.15 -9.04 2.35
C HIS A 138 -0.65 -7.60 2.08
N TYR A 139 0.21 -7.13 2.97
CA TYR A 139 0.89 -5.86 2.86
C TYR A 139 2.39 -6.08 3.05
N THR A 140 3.19 -5.29 2.36
CA THR A 140 4.65 -5.30 2.52
C THR A 140 5.14 -3.93 2.91
N ILE A 141 5.84 -3.84 4.04
CA ILE A 141 6.59 -2.64 4.43
C ILE A 141 7.99 -2.75 3.83
N TYR A 142 8.36 -1.78 3.00
CA TYR A 142 9.59 -1.79 2.21
C TYR A 142 10.36 -0.47 2.35
N PRO A 143 11.68 -0.48 2.11
CA PRO A 143 12.49 0.73 2.14
C PRO A 143 12.36 1.53 0.84
N THR A 144 12.26 2.84 0.99
CA THR A 144 12.14 3.81 -0.13
C THR A 144 13.44 4.56 -0.40
N GLU A 145 14.44 4.37 0.44
CA GLU A 145 15.77 4.95 0.34
C GLU A 145 16.81 3.86 0.57
N ASP A 146 18.02 4.07 0.05
CA ASP A 146 19.15 3.19 0.33
C ASP A 146 19.58 3.36 1.79
N MET A 147 19.60 2.28 2.55
CA MET A 147 20.00 2.29 3.96
C MET A 147 20.65 0.97 4.38
N LEU A 148 21.43 0.98 5.45
CA LEU A 148 21.97 -0.25 6.04
C LEU A 148 20.82 -1.17 6.50
N PHE A 149 21.00 -2.48 6.39
CA PHE A 149 19.99 -3.44 6.85
C PHE A 149 19.62 -3.26 8.33
N GLU A 150 20.60 -2.99 9.19
CA GLU A 150 20.35 -2.73 10.62
C GLU A 150 19.47 -1.49 10.84
N GLU A 151 19.69 -0.44 10.04
CA GLU A 151 18.89 0.78 10.08
C GLU A 151 17.46 0.51 9.60
N PHE A 152 17.29 -0.29 8.54
CA PHE A 152 15.98 -0.74 8.10
C PHE A 152 15.24 -1.51 9.22
N GLN A 153 15.92 -2.47 9.85
CA GLN A 153 15.34 -3.26 10.94
C GLN A 153 14.98 -2.38 12.14
N LYS A 154 15.82 -1.41 12.49
CA LYS A 154 15.58 -0.46 13.57
C LYS A 154 14.35 0.41 13.29
N ARG A 155 14.21 0.92 12.06
CA ARG A 155 13.03 1.69 11.65
C ARG A 155 11.76 0.85 11.71
N VAL A 156 11.78 -0.36 11.18
CA VAL A 156 10.63 -1.28 11.26
C VAL A 156 10.25 -1.59 12.71
N SER A 157 11.24 -1.78 13.59
CA SER A 157 11.02 -2.07 15.01
C SER A 157 10.57 -0.84 15.82
N SER A 158 10.80 0.37 15.29
CA SER A 158 10.37 1.63 15.92
C SER A 158 8.92 2.00 15.64
N ILE A 159 8.25 1.29 14.73
CA ILE A 159 6.83 1.49 14.43
C ILE A 159 6.02 1.16 15.68
N GLU A 160 5.08 2.04 16.05
CA GLU A 160 4.19 1.80 17.17
C GLU A 160 3.27 0.63 16.87
N THR A 161 3.32 -0.41 17.72
CA THR A 161 2.50 -1.61 17.57
C THR A 161 1.81 -1.96 18.88
N GLU A 162 0.54 -2.37 18.81
CA GLU A 162 -0.23 -2.85 19.95
C GLU A 162 -0.34 -4.37 19.92
N TYR A 163 -0.03 -5.06 21.02
CA TYR A 163 -0.20 -6.51 21.10
C TYR A 163 -1.68 -6.89 21.02
N GLY A 164 -2.07 -7.61 19.97
CA GLY A 164 -3.46 -7.98 19.71
C GLY A 164 -3.87 -9.35 20.26
N GLY A 165 -2.92 -10.19 20.65
CA GLY A 165 -3.19 -11.50 21.24
C GLY A 165 -2.51 -12.66 20.49
N LYS A 166 -3.08 -13.86 20.65
CA LYS A 166 -2.62 -15.08 19.96
C LYS A 166 -3.74 -15.61 19.07
N LYS A 167 -3.49 -15.66 17.77
CA LYS A 167 -4.36 -16.35 16.81
C LYS A 167 -4.05 -17.86 16.84
N SER A 168 -5.08 -18.68 17.05
CA SER A 168 -5.03 -20.13 16.91
C SER A 168 -6.08 -20.59 15.90
N TYR A 169 -5.84 -21.71 15.21
CA TYR A 169 -6.91 -22.41 14.52
C TYR A 169 -7.94 -22.87 15.55
N LYS A 170 -9.23 -22.65 15.26
CA LYS A 170 -10.32 -23.32 15.95
C LYS A 170 -10.55 -24.68 15.33
#